data_AF-A0A8T1KWB9-F1
#
_entry.id   AF-A0A8T1KWB9-F1
#
_cell.length_a   1.000
_cell.length_b   1.000
_cell.length_c   1.000
_cell.angle_alpha   90.00
_cell.angle_beta   90.00
_cell.angle_gamma   90.00
#
_symmetry.space_group_name_H-M   'P 1'
#
loop_
_entity.id
_entity.type
_entity.pdbx_description
1 polymer ?
#
loop_
_entity_poly.entity_id
_entity_poly.type
_entity_poly.pdbx_seq_one_letter_code
_entity_poly.pdbx_strand_id
1 'polypeptide(L)'
;MKRAVDLRKAERLNRGLHFVDAPKNNNHTVFVDEEEQVNSFDVAEHFDTAPELADRAFNRIRKRDLETAELPDLAANPKQKYKMQVEKDAMYRELRDRLARAKKLGHMSAKLDLERKVQAKGRKKKVKAAENGMPAVYRWKQQRQK
;
A
#
# COMPACT_ATOMS: atom_id res chain seq x y z
N MET A 1 15.07 10.55 -15.31
CA MET A 1 15.57 9.18 -15.17
C MET A 1 15.56 8.63 -13.74
N LYS A 2 16.10 9.32 -12.73
CA LYS A 2 16.16 8.81 -11.33
C LYS A 2 14.79 8.43 -10.73
N ARG A 3 13.73 9.20 -11.00
CA ARG A 3 12.35 8.85 -10.61
C ARG A 3 11.90 7.47 -11.11
N ALA A 4 12.20 7.15 -12.37
CA ALA A 4 11.81 5.87 -12.96
C ALA A 4 12.55 4.69 -12.31
N VAL A 5 13.81 4.89 -11.89
CA VAL A 5 14.58 3.89 -11.15
C VAL A 5 13.96 3.61 -9.78
N ASP A 6 13.60 4.66 -9.03
CA ASP A 6 12.94 4.50 -7.73
C ASP A 6 11.57 3.85 -7.86
N LEU A 7 10.80 4.18 -8.90
CA LEU A 7 9.51 3.53 -9.17
C LEU A 7 9.66 2.04 -9.50
N ARG A 8 10.61 1.67 -10.38
CA ARG A 8 10.89 0.26 -10.69
C ARG A 8 11.34 -0.53 -9.47
N LYS A 9 12.17 0.09 -8.61
CA LYS A 9 12.60 -0.55 -7.36
C LYS A 9 11.44 -0.69 -6.37
N ALA A 10 10.60 0.34 -6.22
CA ALA A 10 9.40 0.29 -5.40
C ALA A 10 8.44 -0.80 -5.89
N GLU A 11 8.22 -0.90 -7.20
CA GLU A 11 7.38 -1.95 -7.80
C GLU A 11 7.91 -3.36 -7.49
N ARG A 12 9.22 -3.57 -7.64
CA ARG A 12 9.85 -4.86 -7.29
C ARG A 12 9.70 -5.19 -5.81
N LEU A 13 9.90 -4.23 -4.92
CA LEU A 13 9.68 -4.42 -3.48
C LEU A 13 8.21 -4.72 -3.17
N ASN A 14 7.29 -3.98 -3.79
CA ASN A 14 5.86 -4.15 -3.60
C ASN A 14 5.37 -5.54 -4.02
N ARG A 15 5.93 -6.13 -5.08
CA ARG A 15 5.61 -7.51 -5.50
C ARG A 15 6.01 -8.57 -4.47
N GLY A 16 7.04 -8.32 -3.67
CA GLY A 16 7.50 -9.24 -2.63
C GLY A 16 6.88 -9.00 -1.25
N LEU A 17 6.15 -7.89 -1.06
CA LEU A 17 5.53 -7.54 0.21
C LEU A 17 4.03 -7.88 0.17
N HIS A 18 3.57 -8.65 1.16
CA HIS A 18 2.20 -9.18 1.18
C HIS A 18 1.19 -8.26 1.88
N PHE A 19 1.63 -7.23 2.61
CA PHE A 19 0.77 -6.29 3.35
C PHE A 19 -0.27 -6.99 4.24
N VAL A 20 0.17 -8.06 4.89
CA VAL A 20 -0.68 -8.97 5.67
C VAL A 20 -1.31 -8.27 6.87
N ASP A 21 -0.51 -7.48 7.60
CA ASP A 21 -0.94 -6.73 8.79
C ASP A 21 -1.44 -5.32 8.47
N ALA A 22 -1.54 -4.96 7.19
CA ALA A 22 -2.06 -3.65 6.81
C ALA A 22 -3.60 -3.65 6.92
N PRO A 23 -4.21 -2.58 7.47
CA PRO A 23 -5.66 -2.48 7.51
C PRO A 23 -6.19 -2.50 6.08
N LYS A 24 -7.05 -3.47 5.78
CA LYS A 24 -7.76 -3.56 4.50
C LYS A 24 -9.16 -3.02 4.69
N ASN A 25 -9.61 -2.18 3.76
CA ASN A 25 -10.96 -1.63 3.76
C ASN A 25 -11.97 -2.62 3.14
N ASN A 26 -11.90 -3.89 3.53
CA ASN A 26 -12.82 -4.93 3.07
C ASN A 26 -13.74 -5.36 4.22
N ASN A 27 -15.03 -5.49 3.91
CA ASN A 27 -16.01 -6.00 4.87
C ASN A 27 -16.30 -7.45 4.54
N HIS A 28 -16.25 -8.33 5.54
CA HIS A 28 -16.71 -9.71 5.42
C HIS A 28 -18.11 -9.80 6.02
N THR A 29 -19.10 -10.08 5.18
CA THR A 29 -20.51 -10.21 5.56
C THR A 29 -20.89 -11.68 5.65
N VAL A 30 -21.41 -12.10 6.80
CA VAL A 30 -21.93 -13.44 7.04
C VAL A 30 -23.46 -13.34 7.00
N PHE A 31 -24.09 -14.25 6.27
CA PHE A 31 -25.54 -14.35 6.19
C PHE A 31 -26.01 -15.47 7.13
N VAL A 32 -27.01 -15.17 7.96
CA VAL A 32 -27.67 -16.10 8.86
C VAL A 32 -29.15 -16.12 8.56
N ASP A 33 -29.80 -17.26 8.80
CA ASP A 33 -31.18 -17.47 8.39
C ASP A 33 -32.19 -16.90 9.40
N GLU A 34 -31.84 -16.88 10.69
CA GLU A 34 -32.72 -16.44 11.78
C GLU A 34 -32.19 -15.18 12.46
N GLU A 35 -33.09 -14.31 12.90
CA GLU A 35 -32.74 -13.06 13.59
C GLU A 35 -32.14 -13.32 14.99
N GLU A 36 -32.55 -14.40 15.66
CA GLU A 36 -31.97 -14.80 16.95
C GLU A 36 -30.47 -15.14 16.82
N GLN A 37 -30.09 -15.76 15.71
CA GLN A 37 -28.70 -16.12 15.41
C GLN A 37 -27.81 -14.89 15.19
N VAL A 38 -28.38 -13.75 14.77
CA VAL A 38 -27.64 -12.49 14.64
C VAL A 38 -27.17 -12.00 16.01
N ASN A 39 -28.01 -12.14 17.04
CA ASN A 39 -27.73 -11.63 18.39
C ASN A 39 -26.73 -12.50 19.15
N SER A 40 -26.72 -13.80 18.90
CA SER A 40 -25.81 -14.77 19.55
C SER A 40 -24.62 -15.19 18.68
N PHE A 41 -24.35 -14.48 17.58
CA PHE A 41 -23.33 -14.90 16.62
C PHE A 41 -21.91 -14.81 17.21
N ASP A 42 -21.26 -15.96 17.40
CA ASP A 42 -19.83 -16.02 17.67
C ASP A 42 -19.02 -16.34 16.41
N VAL A 43 -18.08 -15.45 16.13
CA VAL A 43 -17.17 -15.54 15.00
C VAL A 43 -16.21 -16.73 15.15
N ALA A 44 -15.73 -17.00 16.36
CA ALA A 44 -14.74 -18.06 16.58
C ALA A 44 -15.36 -19.46 16.37
N GLU A 45 -16.55 -19.68 16.92
CA GLU A 45 -17.37 -20.88 16.69
C GLU A 45 -17.78 -21.03 15.22
N HIS A 46 -18.27 -19.98 14.56
CA HIS A 46 -18.70 -20.07 13.16
C HIS A 46 -17.58 -20.54 12.22
N PHE A 47 -16.34 -20.11 12.47
CA PHE A 47 -15.18 -20.52 11.65
C PHE A 47 -14.42 -21.73 12.21
N ASP A 48 -14.89 -22.35 13.29
CA ASP A 48 -14.19 -23.42 14.02
C ASP A 48 -12.72 -23.07 14.34
N THR A 49 -12.46 -21.83 14.75
CA THR A 49 -11.09 -21.32 14.95
C THR A 49 -10.83 -20.95 16.41
N ALA A 50 -9.56 -20.77 16.76
CA ALA A 50 -9.19 -20.20 18.06
C ALA A 50 -9.61 -18.71 18.11
N PRO A 51 -10.07 -18.20 19.27
CA PRO A 51 -10.53 -16.81 19.39
C PRO A 51 -9.43 -15.80 19.01
N GLU A 52 -8.16 -16.10 19.29
CA GLU A 52 -7.02 -15.24 18.91
C GLU A 52 -6.82 -15.08 17.40
N LEU A 53 -7.32 -16.03 16.60
CA LEU A 53 -7.26 -16.00 15.15
C LEU A 53 -8.55 -15.43 14.55
N ALA A 54 -9.59 -15.18 15.36
CA ALA A 54 -10.86 -14.70 14.86
C ALA A 54 -10.76 -13.27 14.30
N ASP A 55 -9.90 -12.44 14.88
CA ASP A 55 -9.68 -11.06 14.41
C ASP A 55 -8.83 -11.00 13.12
N ARG A 56 -8.19 -12.09 12.73
CA ARG A 56 -7.29 -12.12 11.56
C ARG A 56 -8.05 -12.48 10.30
N ALA A 57 -7.94 -11.64 9.27
CA ALA A 57 -8.56 -11.91 7.97
C ALA A 57 -7.82 -12.96 7.12
N PHE A 58 -6.60 -13.34 7.51
CA PHE A 58 -5.74 -14.25 6.76
C PHE A 58 -5.31 -15.43 7.65
N ASN A 59 -5.10 -16.60 7.02
CA ASN A 59 -4.62 -17.82 7.68
C ASN A 59 -5.39 -18.19 8.97
N ARG A 60 -6.73 -18.31 8.88
CA ARG A 60 -7.59 -18.79 9.96
C ARG A 60 -7.66 -20.32 9.90
N ILE A 61 -6.76 -20.98 10.62
CA ILE A 61 -6.69 -22.45 10.68
C ILE A 61 -7.81 -22.97 11.57
N ARG A 62 -8.54 -23.99 11.10
CA ARG A 62 -9.60 -24.65 11.89
C ARG A 62 -8.99 -25.53 12.98
N LYS A 63 -9.70 -25.73 14.09
CA LYS A 63 -9.25 -26.57 15.22
C LYS A 63 -8.79 -27.97 14.77
N ARG A 64 -9.58 -28.65 13.92
CA ARG A 64 -9.22 -29.95 13.33
C ARG A 64 -7.89 -29.95 12.56
N ASP A 65 -7.62 -28.85 11.86
CA ASP A 65 -6.43 -28.72 11.00
C ASP A 65 -5.22 -28.35 11.87
N LEU A 66 -5.44 -27.61 12.97
CA LEU A 66 -4.43 -27.31 13.99
C LEU A 66 -3.94 -28.57 14.71
N GLU A 67 -4.82 -29.54 14.97
CA GLU A 67 -4.47 -30.82 15.60
C GLU A 67 -3.56 -31.68 14.72
N THR A 68 -3.72 -31.57 13.39
CA THR A 68 -2.97 -32.38 12.42
C THR A 68 -1.72 -31.67 11.90
N ALA A 69 -1.66 -30.34 12.01
CA ALA A 69 -0.60 -29.54 11.42
C ALA A 69 0.72 -29.64 12.20
N GLU A 70 1.75 -30.17 11.56
CA GLU A 70 3.13 -30.05 12.04
C GLU A 70 3.66 -28.64 11.71
N LEU A 71 3.62 -27.75 12.70
CA LEU A 71 4.18 -26.41 12.58
C LEU A 71 5.67 -26.42 12.93
N PRO A 72 6.54 -25.78 12.12
CA PRO A 72 7.92 -25.60 12.51
C PRO A 72 7.97 -24.78 13.80
N ASP A 73 8.75 -25.23 14.78
CA ASP A 73 8.91 -24.54 16.06
C ASP A 73 9.74 -23.25 15.87
N LEU A 74 9.06 -22.20 15.42
CA LEU A 74 9.61 -20.85 15.34
C LEU A 74 9.77 -20.22 16.73
N ALA A 75 9.21 -20.83 17.79
CA ALA A 75 9.41 -20.39 19.17
C ALA A 75 10.75 -20.90 19.74
N ALA A 76 11.29 -22.01 19.20
CA ALA A 76 12.61 -22.53 19.57
C ALA A 76 13.77 -21.54 19.31
N ASN A 77 13.61 -20.60 18.37
CA ASN A 77 14.68 -19.66 18.01
C ASN A 77 14.22 -18.19 17.94
N PRO A 78 14.04 -17.50 19.09
CA PRO A 78 13.57 -16.12 19.13
C PRO A 78 14.48 -15.14 18.38
N LYS A 79 15.79 -15.42 18.29
CA LYS A 79 16.74 -14.60 17.52
C LYS A 79 16.43 -14.61 16.03
N GLN A 80 16.07 -15.77 15.46
CA GLN A 80 15.70 -15.89 14.05
C GLN A 80 14.40 -15.13 13.76
N LYS A 81 13.39 -15.28 14.63
CA LYS A 81 12.12 -14.53 14.52
C LYS A 81 12.34 -13.02 14.53
N TYR A 82 13.14 -12.52 15.47
CA TYR A 82 13.48 -11.10 15.54
C TYR A 82 14.20 -10.64 14.27
N LYS A 83 15.19 -11.39 13.79
CA LYS A 83 15.91 -11.07 12.55
C LYS A 83 14.97 -10.96 11.35
N MET A 84 14.04 -11.91 11.18
CA MET A 84 13.04 -11.85 10.11
C MET A 84 12.13 -10.63 10.23
N GLN A 85 11.73 -10.23 11.44
CA GLN A 85 10.94 -9.01 11.66
C GLN A 85 11.72 -7.75 11.27
N VAL A 86 12.98 -7.64 11.70
CA VAL A 86 13.84 -6.50 11.33
C VAL A 86 14.03 -6.41 9.81
N GLU A 87 14.25 -7.53 9.14
CA GLU A 87 14.38 -7.58 7.67
C GLU A 87 13.08 -7.13 6.98
N LYS A 88 11.92 -7.60 7.46
CA LYS A 88 10.60 -7.15 6.97
C LYS A 88 10.40 -5.65 7.15
N ASP A 89 10.69 -5.13 8.34
CA ASP A 89 10.56 -3.70 8.64
C ASP A 89 11.50 -2.86 7.77
N ALA A 90 12.72 -3.33 7.53
CA ALA A 90 13.67 -2.67 6.65
C ALA A 90 13.14 -2.60 5.21
N MET A 91 12.50 -3.66 4.70
CA MET A 91 11.88 -3.67 3.37
C MET A 91 10.70 -2.69 3.27
N TYR A 92 9.83 -2.64 4.28
CA TYR A 92 8.74 -1.67 4.31
C TYR A 92 9.25 -0.22 4.39
N ARG A 93 10.28 0.04 5.20
CA ARG A 93 10.95 1.35 5.27
C ARG A 93 11.55 1.73 3.92
N GLU A 94 12.26 0.83 3.25
CA GLU A 94 12.82 1.09 1.92
C GLU A 94 11.70 1.42 0.93
N LEU A 95 10.63 0.63 0.88
CA LEU A 95 9.50 0.88 -0.02
C LEU A 95 8.91 2.29 0.20
N ARG A 96 8.62 2.65 1.45
CA ARG A 96 8.10 3.97 1.82
C ARG A 96 9.02 5.09 1.33
N ASP A 97 10.32 4.97 1.62
CA ASP A 97 11.30 6.00 1.29
C ASP A 97 11.48 6.15 -0.23
N ARG A 98 11.42 5.04 -0.99
CA ARG A 98 11.44 5.05 -2.46
C ARG A 98 10.22 5.75 -3.03
N LEU A 99 9.02 5.46 -2.52
CA LEU A 99 7.78 6.11 -2.94
C LEU A 99 7.81 7.61 -2.64
N ALA A 100 8.22 8.00 -1.43
CA ALA A 100 8.35 9.40 -1.03
C ALA A 100 9.34 10.16 -1.93
N ARG A 101 10.50 9.56 -2.20
CA ARG A 101 11.52 10.14 -3.10
C ARG A 101 11.01 10.25 -4.53
N ALA A 102 10.37 9.22 -5.05
CA ALA A 102 9.78 9.23 -6.39
C ALA A 102 8.71 10.32 -6.54
N LYS A 103 7.89 10.54 -5.51
CA LYS A 103 6.91 11.62 -5.45
C LYS A 103 7.58 13.00 -5.48
N LYS A 104 8.59 13.24 -4.64
CA LYS A 104 9.37 14.49 -4.62
C LYS A 104 10.03 14.79 -5.96
N LEU A 105 10.72 13.79 -6.55
CA LEU A 105 11.33 13.92 -7.86
C LEU A 105 10.29 14.18 -8.96
N GLY A 106 9.09 13.61 -8.85
CA GLY A 106 7.97 13.87 -9.75
C GLY A 106 7.50 15.32 -9.72
N HIS A 107 7.32 15.89 -8.53
CA HIS A 107 6.96 17.30 -8.37
C HIS A 107 8.03 18.23 -8.95
N MET A 108 9.31 17.97 -8.65
CA MET A 108 10.43 18.75 -9.20
C MET A 108 10.50 18.66 -10.73
N SER A 109 10.38 17.47 -11.30
CA SER A 109 10.40 17.31 -12.76
C SER A 109 9.23 18.05 -13.43
N ALA A 110 8.03 17.96 -12.84
CA ALA A 110 6.86 18.65 -13.37
C ALA A 110 7.03 20.19 -13.33
N LYS A 111 7.67 20.71 -12.28
CA LYS A 111 7.99 22.14 -12.17
C LYS A 111 8.99 22.59 -13.24
N LEU A 112 10.10 21.86 -13.42
CA LEU A 112 11.11 22.20 -14.43
C LEU A 112 10.54 22.07 -15.85
N ASP A 113 9.76 21.03 -16.13
CA ASP A 113 9.09 20.88 -17.42
C ASP A 113 8.11 22.01 -17.70
N LEU A 114 7.38 22.48 -16.69
CA LEU A 114 6.52 23.63 -16.82
C LEU A 114 7.33 24.90 -17.11
N GLU A 115 8.38 25.17 -16.34
CA GLU A 115 9.24 26.35 -16.53
C GLU A 115 9.79 26.39 -17.96
N ARG A 116 10.29 25.26 -18.45
CA ARG A 116 10.73 25.10 -19.85
C ARG A 116 9.62 25.41 -20.86
N LYS A 117 8.41 24.87 -20.66
CA LYS A 117 7.25 25.11 -21.54
C LYS A 117 6.75 26.56 -21.47
N VAL A 118 6.85 27.21 -20.31
CA VAL A 118 6.48 28.61 -20.13
C VAL A 118 7.54 29.51 -20.77
N GLN A 119 8.82 29.17 -20.75
CA GLN A 119 9.84 29.94 -21.47
C GLN A 119 9.71 29.81 -23.00
N ALA A 120 9.14 28.70 -23.49
CA ALA A 120 8.88 28.52 -24.91
C ALA A 120 7.91 29.57 -25.51
N LYS A 121 8.00 29.73 -26.83
CA LYS A 121 7.15 30.65 -27.61
C LYS A 121 5.69 30.21 -27.56
N GLY A 122 4.79 31.19 -27.63
CA GLY A 122 3.34 30.96 -27.63
C GLY A 122 2.61 31.81 -26.59
N ARG A 123 1.42 32.29 -26.96
CA ARG A 123 0.57 33.07 -26.05
C ARG A 123 0.01 32.15 -24.97
N LYS A 124 0.21 32.51 -23.71
CA LYS A 124 -0.13 31.72 -22.53
C LYS A 124 -0.74 32.61 -21.46
N LYS A 125 -1.65 32.06 -20.67
CA LYS A 125 -2.28 32.72 -19.52
C LYS A 125 -2.15 31.82 -18.30
N LYS A 126 -1.71 32.38 -17.17
CA LYS A 126 -1.71 31.68 -15.88
C LYS A 126 -3.16 31.57 -15.39
N VAL A 127 -3.61 30.35 -15.10
CA VAL A 127 -4.99 30.06 -14.64
C VAL A 127 -5.02 29.77 -13.15
N LYS A 128 -4.03 29.03 -12.64
CA LYS A 128 -3.88 28.75 -11.21
C LYS A 128 -2.44 28.99 -10.75
N ALA A 129 -2.27 29.53 -9.55
CA ALA A 129 -0.97 29.65 -8.90
C ALA A 129 -0.40 28.26 -8.52
N ALA A 130 0.89 28.22 -8.22
CA ALA A 130 1.53 27.02 -7.67
C ALA A 130 1.05 26.86 -6.22
N GLU A 131 0.66 25.64 -5.84
CA GLU A 131 0.08 25.34 -4.53
C GLU A 131 0.49 23.94 -4.09
N ASN A 132 0.75 23.73 -2.80
CA ASN A 132 1.06 22.41 -2.22
C ASN A 132 2.18 21.63 -2.95
N GLY A 133 3.21 22.34 -3.42
CA GLY A 133 4.34 21.74 -4.16
C GLY A 133 4.02 21.34 -5.61
N MET A 134 2.79 21.58 -6.07
CA MET A 134 2.40 21.39 -7.47
C MET A 134 2.73 22.65 -8.28
N PRO A 135 3.18 22.50 -9.53
CA PRO A 135 3.53 23.64 -10.37
C PRO A 135 2.27 24.39 -10.83
N ALA A 136 2.42 25.68 -11.15
CA ALA A 136 1.31 26.54 -11.57
C ALA A 136 0.64 26.02 -12.86
N VAL A 137 -0.66 26.27 -13.03
CA VAL A 137 -1.38 25.83 -14.23
C VAL A 137 -1.48 26.97 -15.22
N TYR A 138 -1.02 26.72 -16.46
CA TYR A 138 -1.10 27.65 -17.58
C TYR A 138 -2.00 27.10 -18.68
N ARG A 139 -2.73 27.98 -19.35
CA ARG A 139 -3.49 27.70 -20.56
C ARG A 139 -2.82 28.40 -21.74
N TRP A 140 -2.42 27.61 -22.74
CA TRP A 140 -1.92 28.14 -24.01
C TRP A 140 -3.08 28.47 -24.94
N LYS A 141 -2.90 29.49 -25.79
CA LYS A 141 -3.85 29.79 -26.88
C LYS A 141 -3.88 28.58 -27.82
N GLN A 142 -5.08 28.18 -28.23
CA GLN A 142 -5.25 27.11 -29.22
C GLN A 142 -4.75 27.60 -30.57
N GLN A 143 -3.53 27.22 -30.92
CA GLN A 143 -2.88 27.56 -32.17
C GLN A 143 -1.97 26.40 -32.56
N ARG A 144 -2.08 25.95 -33.82
CA ARG A 144 -1.22 24.90 -34.36
C ARG A 144 0.20 25.44 -34.50
N GLN A 145 1.18 24.69 -34.01
CA GLN A 145 2.58 24.96 -34.31
C GLN A 145 2.79 24.72 -35.81
N LYS A 146 3.35 25.72 -36.50
CA LYS A 146 3.78 25.56 -37.89
C LYS A 146 5.03 24.70 -37.94
#